data_AF-H3RL84-F1
#
_entry.id   AF-H3RL84-F1
#
_cell.length_a   1.000
_cell.length_b   1.000
_cell.length_c   1.000
_cell.angle_alpha   90.00
_cell.angle_beta   90.00
_cell.angle_gamma   90.00
#
_symmetry.space_group_name_H-M   'P 1'
#
loop_
_entity.id
_entity.type
_entity.pdbx_description
1 polymer ?
#
loop_
_entity_poly.entity_id
_entity_poly.type
_entity_poly.pdbx_seq_one_letter_code
_entity_poly.pdbx_strand_id
1 'polypeptide(L)'
;MNKSFLTKLAVVFFLLALACGLAGWGAWKYWNAMFSALGYGTADFVTLNAENQAMKTPLNLTMYAMPVGFWCAAAGFLAASGVAFILDVAGDVKRLLLNFFP
;
A
#
# COMPACT_ATOMS: atom_id res chain seq x y z
N MET A 1 -26.42 15.05 -12.69
CA MET A 1 -25.63 13.91 -13.21
C MET A 1 -25.22 13.04 -12.04
N ASN A 2 -25.95 11.97 -11.73
CA ASN A 2 -25.62 11.10 -10.60
C ASN A 2 -24.41 10.24 -11.01
N LYS A 3 -23.22 10.50 -10.45
CA LYS A 3 -22.02 9.69 -10.73
C LYS A 3 -22.28 8.23 -10.35
N SER A 4 -21.94 7.30 -11.24
CA SER A 4 -22.10 5.86 -11.02
C SER A 4 -21.43 5.45 -9.71
N PHE A 5 -22.06 4.49 -9.01
CA PHE A 5 -21.51 3.92 -7.77
C PHE A 5 -20.11 3.35 -8.01
N LEU A 6 -19.88 2.71 -9.15
CA LEU A 6 -18.58 2.13 -9.51
C LEU A 6 -17.51 3.20 -9.70
N THR A 7 -17.83 4.35 -10.32
CA THR A 7 -16.89 5.47 -10.40
C THR A 7 -16.49 5.97 -9.01
N LYS A 8 -17.45 6.11 -8.10
CA LYS A 8 -17.18 6.57 -6.72
C LYS A 8 -16.33 5.55 -5.98
N LEU A 9 -16.63 4.27 -6.11
CA LEU A 9 -15.89 3.17 -5.51
C LEU A 9 -14.44 3.11 -6.03
N ALA A 10 -14.24 3.27 -7.34
CA ALA A 10 -12.92 3.33 -7.95
C ALA A 10 -12.09 4.48 -7.35
N VAL A 11 -12.67 5.67 -7.23
CA VAL A 11 -11.98 6.83 -6.61
C VAL A 11 -11.62 6.56 -5.15
N VAL A 12 -12.53 5.95 -4.37
CA VAL A 12 -12.24 5.61 -2.96
C VAL A 12 -11.08 4.63 -2.86
N PHE A 13 -11.08 3.56 -3.67
CA PHE A 13 -9.96 2.62 -3.69
C PHE A 13 -8.66 3.26 -4.16
N PHE A 14 -8.71 4.15 -5.15
CA PHE A 14 -7.53 4.88 -5.59
C PHE A 14 -6.93 5.75 -4.47
N LEU A 15 -7.78 6.47 -3.72
CA LEU A 15 -7.34 7.28 -2.59
C LEU A 15 -6.76 6.44 -1.45
N LEU A 16 -7.37 5.27 -1.16
CA LEU A 16 -6.83 4.32 -0.19
C LEU A 16 -5.49 3.74 -0.66
N ALA A 17 -5.33 3.47 -1.95
CA ALA A 17 -4.05 3.03 -2.51
C ALA A 17 -2.94 4.05 -2.28
N LEU A 18 -3.23 5.33 -2.54
CA LEU A 18 -2.28 6.43 -2.27
C LEU A 18 -1.98 6.57 -0.78
N ALA A 19 -3.00 6.53 0.08
CA ALA A 19 -2.83 6.62 1.53
C ALA A 19 -1.95 5.48 2.07
N CYS A 20 -2.20 4.24 1.65
CA CYS A 20 -1.38 3.09 2.00
C CYS A 20 0.03 3.18 1.42
N GLY A 21 0.19 3.66 0.18
CA GLY A 21 1.51 3.86 -0.44
C GLY A 21 2.37 4.85 0.34
N LEU A 22 1.80 5.99 0.71
CA LEU A 22 2.44 7.01 1.53
C LEU A 22 2.71 6.52 2.96
N ALA A 23 1.78 5.78 3.57
CA ALA A 23 1.97 5.17 4.88
C ALA A 23 3.13 4.17 4.88
N GLY A 24 3.24 3.32 3.85
CA GLY A 24 4.35 2.39 3.68
C GLY A 24 5.69 3.10 3.51
N TRP A 25 5.73 4.16 2.71
CA TRP A 25 6.93 4.99 2.55
C TRP A 25 7.33 5.69 3.86
N GLY A 26 6.36 6.25 4.59
CA GLY A 26 6.58 6.89 5.89
C GLY A 26 7.09 5.89 6.93
N ALA A 27 6.48 4.70 7.02
CA ALA A 27 6.92 3.62 7.89
C ALA A 27 8.35 3.19 7.56
N TRP A 28 8.69 3.03 6.27
CA TRP A 28 10.04 2.69 5.83
C TRP A 28 11.06 3.74 6.29
N LYS A 29 10.77 5.03 6.10
CA LYS A 29 11.64 6.13 6.54
C LYS A 29 11.81 6.15 8.05
N TYR A 30 10.71 6.02 8.80
CA TYR A 30 10.73 5.98 10.26
C TYR A 30 11.62 4.84 10.78
N TRP A 31 11.40 3.62 10.29
CA TRP A 31 12.17 2.46 10.76
C TRP A 31 13.65 2.56 10.38
N ASN A 32 13.99 3.01 9.17
CA ASN A 32 15.40 3.23 8.80
C ASN A 32 16.07 4.28 9.68
N ALA A 33 15.39 5.38 9.99
CA ALA A 33 15.92 6.42 10.89
C ALA A 33 16.13 5.90 12.31
N MET A 34 15.15 5.16 12.84
CA MET A 34 15.24 4.52 14.16
C MET A 34 16.40 3.52 14.23
N PHE A 35 16.58 2.69 13.19
CA PHE A 35 17.69 1.74 13.08
C PHE A 35 19.06 2.40 13.02
N SER A 36 19.16 3.50 12.27
CA SER A 36 20.39 4.28 12.19
C SER A 36 20.71 4.94 13.54
N ALA A 37 19.71 5.51 14.23
CA ALA A 37 19.87 6.13 15.54
C ALA A 37 20.31 5.14 16.63
N LEU A 38 19.81 3.90 16.56
CA LEU A 38 20.19 2.82 17.48
C LEU A 38 21.52 2.14 17.12
N GLY A 39 22.19 2.57 16.03
CA GLY A 39 23.45 1.99 15.56
C GLY A 39 23.32 0.58 14.96
N TYR A 40 22.09 0.05 14.82
CA TYR A 40 21.84 -1.29 14.30
C TYR A 40 22.15 -1.44 12.81
N GLY A 41 22.16 -0.32 12.06
CA GLY A 41 22.51 -0.27 10.64
C GLY A 41 24.01 -0.37 10.36
N THR A 42 24.87 -0.11 11.34
CA THR A 42 26.34 -0.05 11.18
C THR A 42 27.10 -0.99 12.12
N ALA A 43 26.50 -1.41 13.22
CA ALA A 43 27.10 -2.36 14.16
C ALA A 43 26.92 -3.79 13.67
N ASP A 44 28.04 -4.50 13.49
CA ASP A 44 28.04 -5.95 13.31
C ASP A 44 27.36 -6.62 14.52
N PHE A 45 26.66 -7.75 14.31
CA PHE A 45 25.98 -8.44 15.42
C PHE A 45 26.92 -8.69 16.60
N VAL A 46 28.19 -8.95 16.31
CA VAL A 46 29.24 -9.29 17.28
C VAL A 46 29.65 -8.10 18.17
N THR A 47 29.42 -6.85 17.75
CA THR A 47 29.79 -5.65 18.53
C THR A 47 28.64 -5.12 19.41
N LEU A 48 27.44 -5.69 19.27
CA LEU A 48 26.28 -5.36 20.09
C LEU A 48 26.29 -6.15 21.39
N ASN A 49 25.86 -5.53 22.49
CA ASN A 49 25.61 -6.24 23.75
C ASN A 49 24.46 -7.27 23.59
N ALA A 50 24.36 -8.24 24.51
CA ALA A 50 23.40 -9.34 24.41
C ALA A 50 21.94 -8.86 24.28
N GLU A 51 21.59 -7.77 24.96
CA GLU A 51 20.25 -7.16 24.88
C GLU A 51 19.96 -6.58 23.49
N ASN A 52 20.91 -5.84 22.91
CA ASN A 52 20.75 -5.28 21.56
C ASN A 52 20.80 -6.35 20.47
N GLN A 53 21.55 -7.44 20.65
CA GLN A 53 21.51 -8.59 19.74
C GLN A 53 20.13 -9.24 19.71
N ALA A 54 19.51 -9.43 20.89
CA ALA A 54 18.16 -9.99 21.01
C ALA A 54 17.10 -9.09 20.35
N MET A 55 17.28 -7.76 20.43
CA MET A 55 16.34 -6.78 19.85
C MET A 55 16.52 -6.56 18.34
N LYS A 56 17.72 -6.75 17.79
CA LYS A 56 18.02 -6.49 16.36
C LYS A 56 17.19 -7.34 15.40
N THR A 57 17.02 -8.63 15.69
CA THR A 57 16.24 -9.56 14.84
C THR A 57 14.75 -9.21 14.75
N PRO A 58 14.00 -9.07 15.87
CA PRO A 58 12.59 -8.69 15.80
C PRO A 58 12.40 -7.30 15.20
N LEU A 59 13.26 -6.32 15.52
CA LEU A 59 13.16 -5.00 14.90
C LEU A 59 13.43 -5.06 13.39
N ASN A 60 14.36 -5.90 12.91
CA ASN A 60 14.65 -6.02 11.47
C ASN A 60 13.41 -6.53 10.76
N LEU A 61 12.77 -7.56 11.35
CA LEU A 61 11.52 -8.09 10.82
C LEU A 61 10.43 -7.01 10.77
N THR A 62 10.27 -6.21 11.83
CA THR A 62 9.28 -5.12 11.84
C THR A 62 9.57 -4.04 10.78
N MET A 63 10.84 -3.67 10.59
CA MET A 63 11.27 -2.70 9.57
C MET A 63 10.86 -3.12 8.15
N TYR A 64 10.88 -4.42 7.84
CA TYR A 64 10.46 -4.91 6.52
C TYR A 64 8.97 -5.23 6.47
N ALA A 65 8.42 -5.89 7.48
CA ALA A 65 7.04 -6.36 7.47
C ALA A 65 6.02 -5.21 7.45
N MET A 66 6.27 -4.15 8.21
CA MET A 66 5.30 -3.05 8.35
C MET A 66 5.16 -2.23 7.06
N PRO A 67 6.25 -1.77 6.40
CA PRO A 67 6.16 -1.07 5.13
C PRO A 67 5.62 -1.94 4.00
N VAL A 68 6.03 -3.21 3.94
CA VAL A 68 5.55 -4.16 2.93
C VAL A 68 4.05 -4.39 3.07
N GLY A 69 3.52 -4.54 4.29
CA GLY A 69 2.08 -4.67 4.50
C GLY A 69 1.29 -3.50 3.92
N PHE A 70 1.75 -2.28 4.13
CA PHE A 70 1.15 -1.08 3.55
C PHE A 70 1.27 -1.04 2.02
N TRP A 71 2.41 -1.41 1.44
CA TRP A 71 2.57 -1.44 -0.02
C TRP A 71 1.74 -2.55 -0.68
N CYS A 72 1.60 -3.72 -0.05
CA CYS A 72 0.70 -4.77 -0.51
C CYS A 72 -0.76 -4.30 -0.49
N ALA A 73 -1.20 -3.63 0.57
CA ALA A 73 -2.52 -3.02 0.64
C ALA A 73 -2.70 -1.96 -0.46
N ALA A 74 -1.69 -1.12 -0.69
CA ALA A 74 -1.71 -0.11 -1.74
C ALA A 74 -1.88 -0.74 -3.13
N ALA A 75 -1.13 -1.79 -3.44
CA ALA A 75 -1.25 -2.51 -4.70
C ALA A 75 -2.63 -3.16 -4.87
N GLY A 76 -3.16 -3.78 -3.80
CA GLY A 76 -4.48 -4.39 -3.80
C GLY A 76 -5.60 -3.38 -4.06
N PHE A 77 -5.55 -2.22 -3.38
CA PHE A 77 -6.51 -1.14 -3.61
C PHE A 77 -6.37 -0.52 -5.01
N LEU A 78 -5.17 -0.40 -5.55
CA LEU A 78 -4.95 0.12 -6.90
C LEU A 78 -5.56 -0.82 -7.95
N ALA A 79 -5.35 -2.14 -7.81
CA ALA A 79 -5.96 -3.14 -8.67
C ALA A 79 -7.50 -3.10 -8.58
N ALA A 80 -8.05 -3.04 -7.35
CA ALA A 80 -9.50 -2.95 -7.14
C ALA A 80 -10.10 -1.68 -7.75
N SER A 81 -9.39 -0.54 -7.67
CA SER A 81 -9.76 0.71 -8.34
C SER A 81 -9.84 0.53 -9.86
N GLY A 82 -8.82 -0.09 -10.46
CA GLY A 82 -8.79 -0.35 -11.90
C GLY A 82 -9.94 -1.23 -12.36
N VAL A 83 -10.21 -2.31 -11.63
CA VAL A 83 -11.35 -3.22 -11.93
C VAL A 83 -12.68 -2.49 -11.83
N ALA A 84 -12.91 -1.72 -10.77
CA ALA A 84 -14.16 -0.97 -10.60
C ALA A 84 -14.37 0.04 -11.74
N PHE A 85 -13.31 0.71 -12.19
CA PHE A 85 -13.38 1.65 -13.32
C PHE A 85 -13.70 0.94 -14.64
N ILE A 86 -13.03 -0.19 -14.94
CA ILE A 86 -13.28 -0.96 -16.17
C ILE A 86 -14.72 -1.47 -16.22
N LEU A 87 -15.25 -1.95 -15.09
CA LEU A 87 -16.63 -2.44 -15.01
C LEU A 87 -17.65 -1.32 -15.26
N ASP A 88 -17.37 -0.10 -14.79
CA ASP A 88 -18.21 1.07 -15.03
C ASP A 88 -18.27 1.41 -16.53
N VAL A 89 -17.09 1.50 -17.17
CA VAL A 89 -16.98 1.78 -18.61
C VAL A 89 -17.65 0.68 -19.44
N ALA A 90 -17.46 -0.59 -19.09
CA ALA A 90 -18.10 -1.70 -19.78
C ALA A 90 -19.64 -1.66 -19.66
N GLY A 91 -20.15 -1.26 -18.50
CA GLY A 91 -21.59 -1.04 -18.27
C GLY A 91 -22.16 0.05 -19.17
N ASP A 92 -21.44 1.18 -19.29
CA ASP A 92 -21.84 2.29 -20.16
C ASP A 92 -21.81 1.90 -21.63
N VAL A 93 -20.76 1.19 -22.09
CA VAL A 93 -20.66 0.69 -23.47
C VAL A 93 -21.80 -0.27 -23.79
N LYS A 94 -22.10 -1.23 -22.90
CA LYS A 94 -23.21 -2.16 -23.08
C LYS A 94 -24.55 -1.43 -23.20
N ARG A 95 -24.78 -0.42 -22.36
CA ARG A 95 -26.01 0.40 -22.42
C ARG A 95 -26.10 1.15 -23.75
N LEU A 96 -24.99 1.68 -24.25
CA LEU A 96 -24.95 2.38 -25.52
C LEU A 96 -25.29 1.44 -26.69
N LEU A 97 -24.70 0.25 -26.73
CA LEU A 97 -24.97 -0.75 -27.77
C LEU A 97 -26.45 -1.17 -27.80
N LEU A 98 -27.07 -1.41 -26.63
CA LEU A 98 -28.49 -1.77 -26.54
C LEU A 98 -29.43 -0.64 -27.01
N ASN A 99 -29.01 0.62 -26.92
CA ASN A 99 -29.80 1.75 -27.41
C ASN A 99 -29.67 1.95 -28.94
N PHE A 100 -28.55 1.52 -29.54
CA PHE A 100 -28.31 1.64 -30.98
C PHE A 100 -28.78 0.42 -31.78
N PHE A 101 -28.87 -0.75 -31.16
CA PHE A 101 -29.34 -2.00 -31.77
C PHE A 101 -30.46 -2.63 -30.91
N PRO A 102 -31.72 -2.19 -31.08
CA PRO A 102 -32.87 -2.77 -30.40
C PRO A 102 -33.17 -4.21 -30.87
#